data_AF-A0A4R9IRT1-F1
#
_entry.id   AF-A0A4R9IRT1-F1
#
_cell.length_a   1.000
_cell.length_b   1.000
_cell.length_c   1.000
_cell.angle_alpha   90.00
_cell.angle_beta   90.00
_cell.angle_gamma   90.00
#
_symmetry.space_group_name_H-M   'P 1'
#
loop_
_entity.id
_entity.type
_entity.pdbx_description
1 polymer ?
#
loop_
_entity_poly.entity_id
_entity_poly.type
_entity_poly.pdbx_seq_one_letter_code
_entity_poly.pdbx_strand_id
1 'polypeptide(L)'
;MKQSLKLSGILLLLFTVIQMNCSKKKVENFTDPKKIFFIDPKDAIEVLQTEEPLAEKIGTISDIDSVEVVASIAFEKKDMVYKTYQIKCPTSIKHKCKTEFGYIREFDVASSDYFNSTSNNSSLLKKRLVVSEGEYNESNDIKKLILDPKSIKSMIILYHYNIFQFLINALVAQPDDRMLKTEEMYQIIKLVANPSLEDQYVTSLKKKYPFLNEVDEAGAITSVATNNDFEQKLTETRNELLNSYIAGFPLRSSTFKGLVGQFNRVKSFPYLTEKIFEYLSKEGVYSVSGFEAQYFVNADSGSIALNRLKKIDQNLDPTKVVALFAILNDAGTNFRLKVQILDMNGNVTKEDSYSLVSISAEESGSSLGFKVKTDKQDFILSPLETTPNLLIAGEGFKEYLKSIPGDYKDIIKNNDYEKAKMLIALKFGEGGFDEKLGKMVYILSASKRYWIMLDLFRFNPNVKRSTDYSGTLETSFSVDESNCISTSKWRQPKGELYITGIERSCYSDYEEEVTPEETMCFYENGSMFFQFEFSPSELRADKPSIDFKFENSGICQVIQHIM
;
A
#
# COMPACT_ATOMS: atom_id res chain seq x y z
N MET A 1 -41.38 85.73 0.10
CA MET A 1 -41.04 85.01 -1.14
C MET A 1 -39.58 84.56 -1.05
N LYS A 2 -39.36 83.23 -1.09
CA LYS A 2 -38.08 82.51 -1.26
C LYS A 2 -36.90 82.84 -0.32
N GLN A 3 -36.73 82.04 0.74
CA GLN A 3 -35.43 81.43 1.15
C GLN A 3 -35.63 80.49 2.37
N SER A 4 -36.63 79.62 2.30
CA SER A 4 -36.51 78.26 2.83
C SER A 4 -35.91 77.41 1.69
N LEU A 5 -35.14 76.38 1.99
CA LEU A 5 -34.23 75.62 1.09
C LEU A 5 -32.85 76.25 0.89
N LYS A 6 -31.94 76.09 1.86
CA LYS A 6 -30.51 75.88 1.57
C LYS A 6 -29.70 75.31 2.74
N LEU A 7 -30.20 75.35 3.97
CA LEU A 7 -29.47 74.78 5.13
C LEU A 7 -29.73 73.29 5.40
N SER A 8 -30.84 72.71 4.91
CA SER A 8 -31.15 71.30 5.19
C SER A 8 -30.46 70.30 4.24
N GLY A 9 -29.85 70.78 3.15
CA GLY A 9 -29.15 69.93 2.16
C GLY A 9 -27.70 69.61 2.51
N ILE A 10 -27.05 70.45 3.33
CA ILE A 10 -25.64 70.25 3.74
C ILE A 10 -25.55 69.32 4.95
N LEU A 11 -26.55 69.32 5.83
CA LEU A 11 -26.59 68.43 6.99
C LEU A 11 -26.98 66.98 6.62
N LEU A 12 -27.76 66.76 5.56
CA LEU A 12 -28.11 65.42 5.07
C LEU A 12 -26.98 64.78 4.25
N LEU A 13 -26.13 65.59 3.58
CA LEU A 13 -24.95 65.10 2.85
C LEU A 13 -23.79 64.70 3.79
N LEU A 14 -23.69 65.32 4.97
CA LEU A 14 -22.68 64.97 5.99
C LEU A 14 -23.01 63.65 6.73
N PHE A 15 -24.28 63.28 6.88
CA PHE A 15 -24.67 61.98 7.44
C PHE A 15 -24.52 60.81 6.44
N THR A 16 -24.59 61.07 5.13
CA THR A 16 -24.35 60.02 4.12
C THR A 16 -22.87 59.71 3.87
N VAL A 17 -21.94 60.57 4.29
CA VAL A 17 -20.49 60.35 4.10
C VAL A 17 -19.84 59.59 5.29
N ILE A 18 -20.56 59.42 6.41
CA ILE A 18 -20.07 58.65 7.57
C ILE A 18 -20.42 57.14 7.47
N GLN A 19 -21.17 56.71 6.44
CA GLN A 19 -21.27 55.28 6.08
C GLN A 19 -20.12 54.79 5.17
N MET A 20 -19.01 55.54 5.07
CA MET A 20 -17.82 55.04 4.40
C MET A 20 -17.09 53.98 5.25
N ASN A 21 -17.36 52.71 4.93
CA ASN A 21 -16.53 51.53 5.22
C ASN A 21 -16.02 51.42 6.68
N CYS A 22 -16.90 51.17 7.64
CA CYS A 22 -16.47 50.49 8.86
C CYS A 22 -16.07 49.05 8.48
N SER A 23 -14.79 48.83 8.19
CA SER A 23 -14.24 47.48 8.08
C SER A 23 -14.31 46.81 9.44
N LYS A 24 -15.03 45.69 9.53
CA LYS A 24 -15.10 44.91 10.76
C LYS A 24 -13.82 44.07 10.86
N LYS A 25 -12.98 44.40 11.84
CA LYS A 25 -11.75 43.65 12.14
C LYS A 25 -12.03 42.69 13.30
N LYS A 26 -11.80 41.41 13.08
CA LYS A 26 -11.79 40.38 14.13
C LYS A 26 -10.36 39.91 14.31
N VAL A 27 -9.83 40.04 15.53
CA VAL A 27 -8.51 39.56 15.89
C VAL A 27 -8.68 38.40 16.85
N GLU A 28 -8.02 37.30 16.55
CA GLU A 28 -7.93 36.11 17.40
C GLU A 28 -6.46 35.92 17.77
N ASN A 29 -6.12 36.34 18.98
CA ASN A 29 -4.78 36.16 19.53
C ASN A 29 -4.58 34.68 19.88
N PHE A 30 -3.44 34.12 19.52
CA PHE A 30 -3.08 32.78 19.97
C PHE A 30 -2.61 32.85 21.43
N THR A 31 -3.16 31.97 22.27
CA THR A 31 -2.75 31.85 23.68
C THR A 31 -1.26 31.56 23.81
N ASP A 32 -0.77 30.66 22.94
CA ASP A 32 0.65 30.37 22.76
C ASP A 32 1.06 30.75 21.33
N PRO A 33 2.13 31.53 21.13
CA PRO A 33 2.60 31.88 19.79
C PRO A 33 2.88 30.64 18.94
N LYS A 34 2.40 30.65 17.70
CA LYS A 34 2.70 29.61 16.71
C LYS A 34 3.98 29.94 15.95
N LYS A 35 4.50 29.00 15.17
CA LYS A 35 5.66 29.19 14.28
C LYS A 35 5.32 28.84 12.84
N ILE A 36 6.10 29.37 11.91
CA ILE A 36 5.99 29.03 10.49
C ILE A 36 7.05 27.98 10.16
N PHE A 37 6.61 26.79 9.79
CA PHE A 37 7.47 25.72 9.31
C PHE A 37 7.53 25.71 7.77
N PHE A 38 8.75 25.70 7.23
CA PHE A 38 9.01 25.63 5.79
C PHE A 38 9.43 24.22 5.42
N ILE A 39 8.63 23.54 4.58
CA ILE A 39 8.98 22.19 4.11
C ILE A 39 10.18 22.25 3.16
N ASP A 40 10.13 23.15 2.16
CA ASP A 40 11.24 23.39 1.24
C ASP A 40 12.16 24.50 1.80
N PRO A 41 13.46 24.25 2.02
CA PRO A 41 14.38 25.27 2.52
C PRO A 41 14.53 26.48 1.59
N LYS A 42 14.14 26.35 0.31
CA LYS A 42 14.24 27.42 -0.69
C LYS A 42 13.00 28.32 -0.74
N ASP A 43 11.94 27.96 -0.01
CA ASP A 43 10.71 28.74 0.01
C ASP A 43 10.87 30.04 0.80
N ALA A 44 10.07 31.04 0.42
CA ALA A 44 9.97 32.31 1.12
C ALA A 44 8.52 32.81 1.15
N ILE A 45 8.19 33.61 2.16
CA ILE A 45 6.89 34.28 2.32
C ILE A 45 7.10 35.78 2.24
N GLU A 46 6.24 36.47 1.52
CA GLU A 46 6.22 37.93 1.52
C GLU A 46 5.62 38.46 2.82
N VAL A 47 6.30 39.42 3.44
CA VAL A 47 5.80 40.10 4.64
C VAL A 47 5.28 41.47 4.25
N LEU A 48 4.08 41.79 4.73
CA LEU A 48 3.33 43.01 4.45
C LEU A 48 3.37 43.97 5.64
N GLN A 49 3.29 45.27 5.35
CA GLN A 49 3.30 46.33 6.35
C GLN A 49 2.02 46.39 7.20
N THR A 50 0.88 46.02 6.61
CA THR A 50 -0.45 46.05 7.25
C THR A 50 -1.26 44.80 6.85
N GLU A 51 -2.34 44.53 7.57
CA GLU A 51 -3.28 43.43 7.30
C GLU A 51 -4.17 43.66 6.06
N GLU A 52 -4.06 44.82 5.42
CA GLU A 52 -4.93 45.20 4.31
C GLU A 52 -4.58 44.47 2.99
N PRO A 53 -5.56 44.23 2.10
CA PRO A 53 -5.33 43.48 0.86
C PRO A 53 -4.25 44.08 -0.06
N LEU A 54 -4.14 45.42 -0.09
CA LEU A 54 -3.19 46.19 -0.90
C LEU A 54 -2.00 46.71 -0.09
N ALA A 55 -1.68 46.05 1.03
CA ALA A 55 -0.56 46.43 1.87
C ALA A 55 0.78 46.35 1.12
N GLU A 56 1.67 47.29 1.42
CA GLU A 56 3.02 47.33 0.87
C GLU A 56 3.86 46.15 1.39
N LYS A 57 4.60 45.51 0.48
CA LYS A 57 5.59 44.48 0.82
C LYS A 57 6.80 45.13 1.47
N ILE A 58 7.14 44.68 2.69
CA ILE A 58 8.29 45.18 3.45
C ILE A 58 9.48 44.22 3.40
N GLY A 59 9.27 42.96 3.07
CA GLY A 59 10.36 41.99 2.99
C GLY A 59 9.90 40.58 2.65
N THR A 60 10.82 39.64 2.84
CA THR A 60 10.58 38.21 2.69
C THR A 60 11.23 37.47 3.85
N ILE A 61 10.56 36.43 4.34
CA ILE A 61 11.08 35.51 5.37
C ILE A 61 11.24 34.11 4.77
N SER A 62 12.18 33.32 5.27
CA SER A 62 12.43 31.94 4.83
C SER A 62 12.72 30.98 6.00
N ASP A 63 13.10 29.74 5.70
CA ASP A 63 13.39 28.66 6.67
C ASP A 63 14.44 29.00 7.74
N ILE A 64 15.28 30.02 7.50
CA ILE A 64 16.26 30.50 8.50
C ILE A 64 15.67 31.50 9.50
N ASP A 65 14.51 32.07 9.20
CA ASP A 65 13.82 33.04 10.05
C ASP A 65 12.89 32.29 11.02
N SER A 66 13.29 32.17 12.29
CA SER A 66 12.41 31.67 13.34
C SER A 66 11.33 32.70 13.68
N VAL A 67 10.19 32.64 12.98
CA VAL A 67 9.10 33.62 13.08
C VAL A 67 8.01 33.17 14.06
N GLU A 68 7.67 34.03 15.02
CA GLU A 68 6.52 33.87 15.91
C GLU A 68 5.25 34.46 15.27
N VAL A 69 4.19 33.64 15.19
CA VAL A 69 2.85 34.02 14.75
C VAL A 69 1.99 34.22 15.99
N VAL A 70 1.51 35.46 16.19
CA VAL A 70 0.87 35.86 17.46
C VAL A 70 -0.65 35.96 17.37
N ALA A 71 -1.20 36.18 16.17
CA ALA A 71 -2.64 36.30 15.99
C ALA A 71 -3.09 35.95 14.56
N SER A 72 -4.36 35.56 14.43
CA SER A 72 -5.10 35.56 13.17
C SER A 72 -5.99 36.79 13.10
N ILE A 73 -6.01 37.47 11.96
CA ILE A 73 -6.80 38.68 11.73
C ILE A 73 -7.71 38.42 10.53
N ALA A 74 -9.01 38.54 10.75
CA ALA A 74 -10.02 38.56 9.70
C ALA A 74 -10.51 40.01 9.50
N PHE A 75 -10.41 40.49 8.26
CA PHE A 75 -10.75 41.83 7.85
C PHE A 75 -11.85 41.79 6.79
N GLU A 76 -13.01 42.35 7.12
CA GLU A 76 -14.17 42.38 6.22
C GLU A 76 -14.24 43.71 5.46
N LYS A 77 -14.21 43.66 4.13
CA LYS A 77 -14.32 44.85 3.25
C LYS A 77 -15.05 44.49 1.97
N LYS A 78 -16.14 45.22 1.68
CA LYS A 78 -16.94 45.07 0.44
C LYS A 78 -17.36 43.60 0.19
N ASP A 79 -17.96 42.98 1.20
CA ASP A 79 -18.45 41.59 1.17
C ASP A 79 -17.37 40.49 0.99
N MET A 80 -16.09 40.83 1.15
CA MET A 80 -14.99 39.86 1.18
C MET A 80 -14.32 39.84 2.55
N VAL A 81 -14.02 38.64 3.04
CA VAL A 81 -13.24 38.41 4.27
C VAL A 81 -11.81 38.06 3.90
N TYR A 82 -10.89 38.96 4.20
CA TYR A 82 -9.46 38.74 4.05
C TYR A 82 -8.88 38.25 5.36
N LYS A 83 -8.09 37.18 5.31
CA LYS A 83 -7.45 36.62 6.49
C LYS A 83 -5.93 36.75 6.38
N THR A 84 -5.32 37.22 7.45
CA THR A 84 -3.88 37.39 7.56
C THR A 84 -3.42 36.91 8.93
N TYR A 85 -2.18 36.43 9.01
CA TYR A 85 -1.53 36.16 10.28
C TYR A 85 -0.62 37.35 10.65
N GLN A 86 -0.70 37.76 11.90
CA GLN A 86 0.22 38.73 12.49
C GLN A 86 1.45 38.00 13.00
N ILE A 87 2.62 38.47 12.59
CA ILE A 87 3.91 37.90 12.95
C ILE A 87 4.78 38.92 13.68
N LYS A 88 5.62 38.46 14.59
CA LYS A 88 6.70 39.26 15.16
C LYS A 88 7.83 39.36 14.13
N CYS A 89 8.26 40.57 13.81
CA CYS A 89 9.25 40.76 12.76
C CYS A 89 10.59 40.10 13.10
N PRO A 90 11.10 39.17 12.27
CA PRO A 90 12.39 38.55 12.51
C PRO A 90 13.52 39.56 12.27
N THR A 91 14.69 39.26 12.84
CA THR A 91 15.87 40.14 12.81
C THR A 91 16.26 40.57 11.39
N SER A 92 16.08 39.69 10.40
CA SER A 92 16.37 39.92 8.98
C SER A 92 15.62 41.11 8.37
N ILE A 93 14.38 41.36 8.80
CA ILE A 93 13.53 42.45 8.28
C ILE A 93 13.08 43.45 9.36
N LYS A 94 13.56 43.31 10.60
CA LYS A 94 13.17 44.15 11.75
C LYS A 94 13.29 45.65 11.49
N HIS A 95 14.31 46.09 10.76
CA HIS A 95 14.54 47.50 10.39
C HIS A 95 13.53 48.06 9.37
N LYS A 96 12.76 47.19 8.70
CA LYS A 96 11.74 47.57 7.71
C LYS A 96 10.33 47.58 8.28
N CYS A 97 10.13 47.03 9.48
CA CYS A 97 8.83 47.03 10.13
C CYS A 97 8.60 48.36 10.86
N LYS A 98 7.55 49.11 10.47
CA LYS A 98 7.13 50.34 11.19
C LYS A 98 6.68 50.07 12.63
N THR A 99 6.22 48.85 12.91
CA THR A 99 5.89 48.35 14.25
C THR A 99 6.72 47.11 14.55
N GLU A 100 6.61 46.53 15.74
CA GLU A 100 7.26 45.24 16.02
C GLU A 100 6.66 44.06 15.21
N PHE A 101 5.56 44.30 14.49
CA PHE A 101 4.81 43.30 13.74
C PHE A 101 4.87 43.51 12.22
N GLY A 102 4.75 42.38 11.52
CA GLY A 102 4.44 42.28 10.10
C GLY A 102 3.26 41.35 9.88
N TYR A 103 2.80 41.24 8.62
CA TYR A 103 1.62 40.45 8.29
C TYR A 103 1.89 39.53 7.10
N ILE A 104 1.36 38.30 7.15
CA ILE A 104 1.40 37.34 6.05
C ILE A 104 -0.04 36.94 5.70
N ARG A 105 -0.31 36.59 4.43
CA ARG A 105 -1.66 36.24 4.01
C ARG A 105 -1.95 34.78 4.37
N GLU A 106 -3.19 34.49 4.76
CA GLU A 106 -3.57 33.12 5.15
C GLU A 106 -3.35 32.13 3.99
N PHE A 107 -3.57 32.53 2.73
CA PHE A 107 -3.37 31.61 1.60
C PHE A 107 -1.90 31.28 1.30
N ASP A 108 -0.94 32.05 1.84
CA ASP A 108 0.50 31.79 1.66
C ASP A 108 1.01 30.68 2.58
N VAL A 109 0.17 30.23 3.52
CA VAL A 109 0.44 29.19 4.51
C VAL A 109 -0.77 28.25 4.68
N ALA A 110 -0.60 27.11 5.32
CA ALA A 110 -1.70 26.22 5.73
C ALA A 110 -1.65 25.96 7.23
N SER A 111 -2.75 25.47 7.81
CA SER A 111 -2.77 25.03 9.22
C SER A 111 -2.01 23.72 9.41
N SER A 112 -1.71 23.36 10.66
CA SER A 112 -1.11 22.06 11.01
C SER A 112 -1.99 20.86 10.64
N ASP A 113 -3.30 21.05 10.42
CA ASP A 113 -4.20 19.98 9.91
C ASP A 113 -3.72 19.40 8.58
N TYR A 114 -2.90 20.15 7.83
CA TYR A 114 -2.31 19.69 6.59
C TYR A 114 -1.35 18.50 6.77
N PHE A 115 -0.84 18.25 7.97
CA PHE A 115 -0.10 17.01 8.28
C PHE A 115 -0.94 15.75 8.08
N ASN A 116 -2.26 15.85 8.17
CA ASN A 116 -3.19 14.73 7.96
C ASN A 116 -3.61 14.58 6.48
N SER A 117 -3.09 15.40 5.57
CA SER A 117 -3.41 15.32 4.15
C SER A 117 -2.87 14.03 3.52
N THR A 118 -3.76 13.27 2.89
CA THR A 118 -3.44 12.03 2.16
C THR A 118 -3.02 12.26 0.70
N SER A 119 -2.78 13.52 0.29
CA SER A 119 -2.41 13.85 -1.09
C SER A 119 -1.07 13.21 -1.48
N ASN A 120 -1.08 12.30 -2.46
CA ASN A 120 0.14 11.73 -3.05
C ASN A 120 0.93 12.73 -3.93
N ASN A 121 0.36 13.90 -4.23
CA ASN A 121 1.02 14.92 -5.04
C ASN A 121 1.95 15.77 -4.16
N SER A 122 3.25 15.54 -4.28
CA SER A 122 4.28 16.26 -3.51
C SER A 122 4.25 17.78 -3.69
N SER A 123 3.83 18.28 -4.86
CA SER A 123 3.68 19.73 -5.09
C SER A 123 2.56 20.36 -4.25
N LEU A 124 1.50 19.60 -3.96
CA LEU A 124 0.40 20.03 -3.08
C LEU A 124 0.77 19.92 -1.60
N LEU A 125 1.73 19.06 -1.26
CA LEU A 125 2.23 18.86 0.10
C LEU A 125 3.28 19.89 0.51
N LYS A 126 3.98 20.55 -0.43
CA LYS A 126 5.03 21.55 -0.14
C LYS A 126 4.53 22.91 0.35
N LYS A 127 3.41 22.96 1.08
CA LYS A 127 2.91 24.20 1.68
C LYS A 127 3.71 24.58 2.91
N ARG A 128 3.82 25.88 3.17
CA ARG A 128 4.33 26.42 4.44
C ARG A 128 3.26 26.25 5.50
N LEU A 129 3.61 25.83 6.70
CA LEU A 129 2.64 25.46 7.73
C LEU A 129 2.75 26.37 8.95
N VAL A 130 1.62 26.79 9.49
CA VAL A 130 1.54 27.44 10.80
C VAL A 130 1.26 26.38 11.85
N VAL A 131 2.24 26.14 12.71
CA VAL A 131 2.30 25.01 13.64
C VAL A 131 2.59 25.49 15.06
N SER A 132 2.30 24.67 16.07
CA SER A 132 2.73 24.93 17.45
C SER A 132 4.26 24.87 17.60
N GLU A 133 4.80 25.37 18.70
CA GLU A 133 6.24 25.30 18.96
C GLU A 133 6.77 23.85 19.05
N GLY A 134 6.02 22.95 19.68
CA GLY A 134 6.37 21.53 19.75
C GLY A 134 6.42 20.88 18.36
N GLU A 135 5.37 21.06 17.57
CA GLU A 135 5.31 20.56 16.18
C GLU A 135 6.41 21.17 15.30
N TYR A 136 6.77 22.45 15.50
CA TYR A 136 7.85 23.10 14.77
C TYR A 136 9.21 22.46 15.04
N ASN A 137 9.53 22.17 16.31
CA ASN A 137 10.79 21.56 16.69
C ASN A 137 10.88 20.14 16.13
N GLU A 138 9.83 19.32 16.34
CA GLU A 138 9.76 17.95 15.83
C GLU A 138 9.81 17.90 14.29
N SER A 139 9.08 18.78 13.60
CA SER A 139 9.11 18.85 12.13
C SER A 139 10.50 19.17 11.58
N ASN A 140 11.24 20.07 12.24
CA ASN A 140 12.62 20.39 11.87
C ASN A 140 13.58 19.23 12.12
N ASP A 141 13.42 18.52 13.23
CA ASP A 141 14.24 17.36 13.55
C ASP A 141 13.99 16.21 12.57
N ILE A 142 12.73 15.93 12.24
CA ILE A 142 12.37 14.94 11.21
C ILE A 142 12.89 15.37 9.84
N LYS A 143 12.74 16.64 9.46
CA LYS A 143 13.27 17.19 8.18
C LYS A 143 14.78 16.98 8.09
N LYS A 144 15.54 17.28 9.16
CA LYS A 144 16.98 17.00 9.23
C LYS A 144 17.27 15.51 9.15
N LEU A 145 16.50 14.67 9.83
CA LEU A 145 16.69 13.22 9.82
C LEU A 145 16.51 12.63 8.41
N ILE A 146 15.56 13.17 7.64
CA ILE A 146 15.31 12.77 6.25
C ILE A 146 16.44 13.27 5.33
N LEU A 147 16.80 14.55 5.40
CA LEU A 147 17.67 15.22 4.42
C LEU A 147 19.17 15.19 4.75
N ASP A 148 19.55 15.38 6.02
CA ASP A 148 20.94 15.43 6.48
C ASP A 148 21.09 14.87 7.92
N PRO A 149 20.94 13.55 8.11
CA PRO A 149 20.95 12.93 9.43
C PRO A 149 22.29 13.07 10.17
N LYS A 150 23.39 13.33 9.45
CA LYS A 150 24.72 13.51 10.04
C LYS A 150 24.87 14.84 10.78
N SER A 151 24.01 15.81 10.48
CA SER A 151 23.98 17.11 11.16
C SER A 151 23.39 17.03 12.57
N ILE A 152 22.65 15.96 12.88
CA ILE A 152 22.01 15.76 14.18
C ILE A 152 23.06 15.22 15.17
N LYS A 153 23.31 16.00 16.23
CA LYS A 153 24.30 15.72 17.28
C LYS A 153 23.68 15.64 18.68
N SER A 154 22.36 15.51 18.74
CA SER A 154 21.60 15.60 19.98
C SER A 154 20.38 14.70 19.90
N MET A 155 19.62 14.67 20.99
CA MET A 155 18.35 13.98 21.11
C MET A 155 17.33 14.40 20.04
N ILE A 156 16.53 13.43 19.58
CA ILE A 156 15.41 13.59 18.67
C ILE A 156 14.12 13.17 19.37
N ILE A 157 13.05 13.93 19.20
CA ILE A 157 11.71 13.63 19.73
C ILE A 157 10.78 13.31 18.57
N LEU A 158 10.09 12.17 18.63
CA LEU A 158 9.20 11.63 17.60
C LEU A 158 7.89 11.18 18.24
N TYR A 159 6.96 12.12 18.42
CA TYR A 159 5.68 11.87 19.07
C TYR A 159 4.50 11.90 18.09
N HIS A 160 4.63 12.56 16.95
CA HIS A 160 3.56 12.74 15.98
C HIS A 160 3.87 12.00 14.67
N TYR A 161 3.32 10.78 14.54
CA TYR A 161 3.50 9.95 13.34
C TYR A 161 3.08 10.66 12.05
N ASN A 162 2.01 11.46 12.10
CA ASN A 162 1.49 12.17 10.92
C ASN A 162 2.50 13.20 10.39
N ILE A 163 3.29 13.84 11.24
CA ILE A 163 4.37 14.76 10.81
C ILE A 163 5.43 13.97 10.05
N PHE A 164 5.87 12.83 10.60
CA PHE A 164 6.84 11.95 9.95
C PHE A 164 6.37 11.48 8.57
N GLN A 165 5.15 10.94 8.52
CA GLN A 165 4.57 10.41 7.29
C GLN A 165 4.37 11.49 6.23
N PHE A 166 3.88 12.67 6.64
CA PHE A 166 3.73 13.82 5.75
C PHE A 166 5.08 14.27 5.18
N LEU A 167 6.10 14.42 6.03
CA LEU A 167 7.43 14.88 5.61
C LEU A 167 8.15 13.88 4.71
N ILE A 168 8.03 12.57 4.97
CA ILE A 168 8.55 11.55 4.05
C ILE A 168 7.90 11.69 2.67
N ASN A 169 6.58 11.85 2.60
CA ASN A 169 5.87 11.98 1.33
C ASN A 169 6.18 13.29 0.59
N ALA A 170 6.42 14.39 1.33
CA ALA A 170 6.72 15.69 0.76
C ALA A 170 8.18 15.82 0.29
N LEU A 171 9.14 15.24 1.03
CA LEU A 171 10.58 15.42 0.82
C LEU A 171 11.22 14.31 0.00
N VAL A 172 10.70 13.09 0.03
CA VAL A 172 11.26 11.93 -0.68
C VAL A 172 10.38 11.61 -1.88
N ALA A 173 10.94 11.71 -3.09
CA ALA A 173 10.16 11.54 -4.31
C ALA A 173 9.89 10.05 -4.65
N GLN A 174 10.90 9.19 -4.49
CA GLN A 174 10.82 7.79 -4.91
C GLN A 174 10.19 6.92 -3.80
N PRO A 175 9.18 6.09 -4.11
CA PRO A 175 8.56 5.18 -3.13
C PRO A 175 9.56 4.24 -2.43
N ASP A 176 10.55 3.73 -3.17
CA ASP A 176 11.57 2.83 -2.62
C ASP A 176 12.43 3.53 -1.56
N ASP A 177 12.78 4.80 -1.79
CA ASP A 177 13.51 5.61 -0.82
C ASP A 177 12.65 5.93 0.42
N ARG A 178 11.32 6.08 0.25
CA ARG A 178 10.38 6.27 1.38
C ARG A 178 10.31 5.03 2.25
N MET A 179 10.22 3.86 1.64
CA MET A 179 10.25 2.57 2.34
C MET A 179 11.58 2.40 3.08
N LEU A 180 12.71 2.68 2.41
CA LEU A 180 14.05 2.63 3.04
C LEU A 180 14.11 3.54 4.28
N LYS A 181 13.61 4.78 4.19
CA LYS A 181 13.57 5.71 5.32
C LYS A 181 12.64 5.27 6.45
N THR A 182 11.50 4.68 6.10
CA THR A 182 10.54 4.13 7.07
C THR A 182 11.16 2.97 7.85
N GLU A 183 11.84 2.05 7.16
CA GLU A 183 12.50 0.92 7.82
C GLU A 183 13.74 1.36 8.60
N GLU A 184 14.53 2.32 8.13
CA GLU A 184 15.62 2.90 8.93
C GLU A 184 15.09 3.47 10.25
N MET A 185 13.95 4.19 10.23
CA MET A 185 13.31 4.68 11.44
C MET A 185 12.84 3.55 12.36
N TYR A 186 12.22 2.52 11.79
CA TYR A 186 11.77 1.35 12.57
C TYR A 186 12.96 0.68 13.27
N GLN A 187 14.08 0.53 12.58
CA GLN A 187 15.30 -0.08 13.12
C GLN A 187 15.98 0.81 14.16
N ILE A 188 15.95 2.14 14.00
CA ILE A 188 16.38 3.09 15.04
C ILE A 188 15.61 2.83 16.35
N ILE A 189 14.29 2.73 16.28
CA ILE A 189 13.44 2.49 17.47
C ILE A 189 13.72 1.12 18.08
N LYS A 190 13.89 0.07 17.25
CA LYS A 190 14.24 -1.27 17.75
C LYS A 190 15.60 -1.31 18.44
N LEU A 191 16.58 -0.59 17.91
CA LEU A 191 17.91 -0.47 18.51
C LEU A 191 17.86 0.27 19.85
N VAL A 192 17.02 1.29 20.00
CA VAL A 192 16.80 1.99 21.26
C VAL A 192 16.22 1.04 22.32
N ALA A 193 15.26 0.19 21.93
CA ALA A 193 14.66 -0.81 22.82
C ALA A 193 15.63 -1.95 23.19
N ASN A 194 16.57 -2.30 22.30
CA ASN A 194 17.59 -3.31 22.54
C ASN A 194 18.97 -2.87 22.01
N PRO A 195 19.75 -2.09 22.80
CA PRO A 195 21.04 -1.54 22.38
C PRO A 195 22.12 -2.60 22.12
N SER A 196 21.92 -3.82 22.63
CA SER A 196 22.85 -4.95 22.45
C SER A 196 22.75 -5.62 21.07
N LEU A 197 21.75 -5.23 20.26
CA LEU A 197 21.63 -5.65 18.88
C LEU A 197 22.79 -5.08 18.06
N GLU A 198 23.78 -5.90 17.72
CA GLU A 198 24.91 -5.47 16.88
C GLU A 198 25.05 -6.41 15.68
N ASP A 199 24.81 -5.87 14.50
CA ASP A 199 25.05 -6.51 13.22
C ASP A 199 25.61 -5.49 12.21
N GLN A 200 26.02 -5.97 11.03
CA GLN A 200 26.61 -5.13 9.98
C GLN A 200 25.70 -3.95 9.57
N TYR A 201 24.38 -4.13 9.63
CA TYR A 201 23.41 -3.09 9.34
C TYR A 201 23.29 -2.08 10.48
N VAL A 202 23.18 -2.52 11.73
CA VAL A 202 23.19 -1.64 12.90
C VAL A 202 24.46 -0.78 12.90
N THR A 203 25.62 -1.37 12.62
CA THR A 203 26.87 -0.61 12.50
C THR A 203 26.80 0.43 11.38
N SER A 204 26.21 0.09 10.23
CA SER A 204 25.99 1.03 9.11
C SER A 204 24.98 2.13 9.46
N LEU A 205 23.93 1.79 10.22
CA LEU A 205 22.89 2.69 10.70
C LEU A 205 23.49 3.71 11.69
N LYS A 206 24.26 3.26 12.69
CA LYS A 206 25.01 4.12 13.63
C LYS A 206 25.99 5.06 12.93
N LYS A 207 26.59 4.62 11.80
CA LYS A 207 27.45 5.47 10.95
C LYS A 207 26.64 6.53 10.18
N LYS A 208 25.42 6.21 9.76
CA LYS A 208 24.50 7.13 9.06
C LYS A 208 23.84 8.13 10.02
N TYR A 209 23.55 7.69 11.24
CA TYR A 209 22.84 8.40 12.30
C TYR A 209 23.73 8.50 13.55
N PRO A 210 24.67 9.46 13.61
CA PRO A 210 25.72 9.48 14.64
C PRO A 210 25.23 9.64 16.08
N PHE A 211 24.07 10.28 16.28
CA PHE A 211 23.45 10.44 17.61
C PHE A 211 23.10 9.09 18.27
N LEU A 212 22.99 8.00 17.52
CA LEU A 212 22.76 6.65 18.07
C LEU A 212 23.97 6.09 18.85
N ASN A 213 25.14 6.75 18.77
CA ASN A 213 26.31 6.36 19.56
C ASN A 213 26.28 6.95 20.98
N GLU A 214 25.32 7.83 21.29
CA GLU A 214 25.13 8.39 22.63
C GLU A 214 24.37 7.40 23.50
N VAL A 215 25.09 6.77 24.43
CA VAL A 215 24.55 5.83 25.41
C VAL A 215 24.75 6.38 26.83
N ASP A 216 23.80 6.08 27.72
CA ASP A 216 23.92 6.39 29.14
C ASP A 216 24.87 5.41 29.87
N GLU A 217 25.04 5.61 31.19
CA GLU A 217 25.88 4.76 32.04
C GLU A 217 25.43 3.28 32.07
N ALA A 218 24.16 3.01 31.78
CA ALA A 218 23.59 1.67 31.68
C ALA A 218 23.71 1.07 30.26
N GLY A 219 24.25 1.82 29.29
CA GLY A 219 24.38 1.42 27.90
C GLY A 219 23.12 1.61 27.06
N ALA A 220 22.11 2.32 27.57
CA ALA A 220 20.88 2.62 26.85
C ALA A 220 21.01 3.84 25.95
N ILE A 221 20.43 3.78 24.75
CA ILE A 221 20.39 4.91 23.82
C ILE A 221 19.27 5.86 24.27
N THR A 222 19.62 7.06 24.70
CA THR A 222 18.66 8.08 25.19
C THR A 222 18.44 9.23 24.20
N SER A 223 19.17 9.23 23.08
CA SER A 223 19.10 10.25 22.04
C SER A 223 17.86 10.15 21.13
N VAL A 224 16.92 9.25 21.42
CA VAL A 224 15.65 9.12 20.71
C VAL A 224 14.52 8.95 21.72
N ALA A 225 13.51 9.82 21.67
CA ALA A 225 12.28 9.64 22.42
C ALA A 225 11.10 9.45 21.47
N THR A 226 10.34 8.40 21.72
CA THR A 226 9.12 8.01 20.99
C THR A 226 7.95 7.82 21.95
N ASN A 227 6.75 7.63 21.40
CA ASN A 227 5.57 7.19 22.15
C ASN A 227 4.95 5.96 21.47
N ASN A 228 4.05 5.27 22.18
CA ASN A 228 3.44 4.03 21.69
C ASN A 228 2.64 4.23 20.37
N ASP A 229 1.97 5.38 20.19
CA ASP A 229 1.21 5.67 18.97
C ASP A 229 2.12 5.75 17.75
N PHE A 230 3.27 6.43 17.88
CA PHE A 230 4.28 6.54 16.84
C PHE A 230 4.83 5.16 16.46
N GLU A 231 5.23 4.37 17.46
CA GLU A 231 5.83 3.05 17.25
C GLU A 231 4.86 2.08 16.57
N GLN A 232 3.60 2.08 16.98
CA GLN A 232 2.56 1.22 16.40
C GLN A 232 2.31 1.59 14.93
N LYS A 233 2.00 2.86 14.64
CA LYS A 233 1.69 3.31 13.28
C LYS A 233 2.89 3.18 12.33
N LEU A 234 4.10 3.40 12.85
CA LEU A 234 5.32 3.13 12.10
C LEU A 234 5.43 1.65 11.75
N THR A 235 5.21 0.76 12.72
CA THR A 235 5.27 -0.70 12.50
C THR A 235 4.23 -1.15 11.48
N GLU A 236 3.00 -0.67 11.57
CA GLU A 236 1.91 -0.97 10.63
C GLU A 236 2.28 -0.51 9.22
N THR A 237 2.67 0.75 9.06
CA THR A 237 3.03 1.33 7.75
C THR A 237 4.26 0.66 7.15
N ARG A 238 5.27 0.38 7.99
CA ARG A 238 6.46 -0.37 7.60
C ARG A 238 6.09 -1.73 7.03
N ASN A 239 5.20 -2.47 7.71
CA ASN A 239 4.79 -3.80 7.26
C ASN A 239 3.99 -3.73 5.96
N GLU A 240 3.08 -2.75 5.80
CA GLU A 240 2.36 -2.53 4.54
C GLU A 240 3.32 -2.26 3.38
N LEU A 241 4.24 -1.30 3.55
CA LEU A 241 5.19 -0.91 2.51
C LEU A 241 6.13 -2.06 2.15
N LEU A 242 6.67 -2.78 3.15
CA LEU A 242 7.58 -3.89 2.92
C LEU A 242 6.88 -5.05 2.20
N ASN A 243 5.68 -5.42 2.65
CA ASN A 243 4.91 -6.51 2.03
C ASN A 243 4.53 -6.16 0.60
N SER A 244 4.06 -4.93 0.34
CA SER A 244 3.76 -4.45 -1.01
C SER A 244 5.01 -4.47 -1.89
N TYR A 245 6.15 -4.00 -1.38
CA TYR A 245 7.42 -4.01 -2.12
C TYR A 245 7.83 -5.43 -2.53
N ILE A 246 7.76 -6.39 -1.60
CA ILE A 246 8.14 -7.79 -1.82
C ILE A 246 7.16 -8.43 -2.82
N ALA A 247 5.86 -8.28 -2.57
CA ALA A 247 4.80 -8.86 -3.40
C ALA A 247 4.83 -8.30 -4.84
N GLY A 248 5.05 -6.99 -4.98
CA GLY A 248 5.17 -6.29 -6.26
C GLY A 248 6.52 -6.43 -6.97
N PHE A 249 7.52 -7.09 -6.35
CA PHE A 249 8.84 -7.25 -6.96
C PHE A 249 8.80 -7.84 -8.39
N PRO A 250 8.01 -8.89 -8.69
CA PRO A 250 7.89 -9.46 -10.04
C PRO A 250 7.34 -8.48 -11.08
N LEU A 251 6.64 -7.41 -10.66
CA LEU A 251 6.07 -6.39 -11.55
C LEU A 251 7.09 -5.31 -11.96
N ARG A 252 8.24 -5.24 -11.27
CA ARG A 252 9.26 -4.19 -11.47
C ARG A 252 9.98 -4.27 -12.82
N SER A 253 9.87 -5.39 -13.53
CA SER A 253 10.37 -5.51 -14.90
C SER A 253 9.59 -6.54 -15.69
N SER A 254 9.46 -6.31 -16.99
CA SER A 254 8.80 -7.25 -17.89
C SER A 254 9.69 -8.42 -18.34
N THR A 255 10.99 -8.41 -18.00
CA THR A 255 11.96 -9.44 -18.41
C THR A 255 12.75 -9.96 -17.20
N PHE A 256 13.17 -11.21 -17.23
CA PHE A 256 13.98 -11.80 -16.15
C PHE A 256 15.32 -11.09 -15.99
N LYS A 257 15.99 -10.74 -17.09
CA LYS A 257 17.21 -9.92 -17.06
C LYS A 257 17.01 -8.58 -16.34
N GLY A 258 15.86 -7.93 -16.55
CA GLY A 258 15.51 -6.70 -15.85
C GLY A 258 15.28 -6.94 -14.35
N LEU A 259 14.56 -8.01 -13.98
CA LEU A 259 14.36 -8.41 -12.59
C LEU A 259 15.66 -8.75 -11.87
N VAL A 260 16.61 -9.43 -12.54
CA VAL A 260 17.97 -9.68 -12.03
C VAL A 260 18.68 -8.37 -11.73
N GLY A 261 18.59 -7.40 -12.65
CA GLY A 261 19.13 -6.05 -12.47
C GLY A 261 18.51 -5.33 -11.27
N GLN A 262 17.20 -5.45 -11.09
CA GLN A 262 16.50 -4.88 -9.92
C GLN A 262 16.96 -5.56 -8.63
N PHE A 263 16.93 -6.89 -8.57
CA PHE A 263 17.29 -7.68 -7.37
C PHE A 263 18.70 -7.33 -6.88
N ASN A 264 19.67 -7.27 -7.80
CA ASN A 264 21.05 -6.99 -7.46
C ASN A 264 21.32 -5.53 -7.06
N ARG A 265 20.38 -4.59 -7.30
CA ARG A 265 20.45 -3.19 -6.84
C ARG A 265 19.94 -3.01 -5.41
N VAL A 266 19.15 -3.94 -4.89
CA VAL A 266 18.49 -3.87 -3.56
C VAL A 266 19.47 -3.88 -2.38
N LYS A 267 20.76 -4.11 -2.62
CA LYS A 267 21.82 -4.24 -1.59
C LYS A 267 21.98 -3.05 -0.64
N SER A 268 21.32 -1.91 -0.90
CA SER A 268 21.27 -0.75 0.01
C SER A 268 20.39 -0.97 1.24
N PHE A 269 19.49 -1.96 1.20
CA PHE A 269 18.56 -2.29 2.27
C PHE A 269 18.92 -3.65 2.90
N PRO A 270 19.18 -3.76 4.21
CA PRO A 270 19.53 -5.03 4.85
C PRO A 270 18.35 -6.01 4.73
N TYR A 271 18.64 -7.28 4.46
CA TYR A 271 17.65 -8.36 4.51
C TYR A 271 16.52 -8.31 3.47
N LEU A 272 16.40 -7.22 2.70
CA LEU A 272 15.37 -7.13 1.65
C LEU A 272 15.67 -8.11 0.51
N THR A 273 16.95 -8.34 0.23
CA THR A 273 17.38 -9.35 -0.75
C THR A 273 16.94 -10.75 -0.30
N GLU A 274 17.12 -11.05 0.99
CA GLU A 274 16.74 -12.31 1.63
C GLU A 274 15.23 -12.47 1.68
N LYS A 275 14.48 -11.40 1.98
CA LYS A 275 13.00 -11.40 1.98
C LYS A 275 12.41 -11.54 0.58
N ILE A 276 12.99 -10.88 -0.43
CA ILE A 276 12.60 -11.09 -1.82
C ILE A 276 12.95 -12.52 -2.23
N PHE A 277 14.13 -13.04 -1.87
CA PHE A 277 14.48 -14.43 -2.16
C PHE A 277 13.54 -15.42 -1.46
N GLU A 278 13.17 -15.20 -0.20
CA GLU A 278 12.16 -15.98 0.54
C GLU A 278 10.85 -16.04 -0.25
N TYR A 279 10.37 -14.87 -0.69
CA TYR A 279 9.13 -14.77 -1.46
C TYR A 279 9.23 -15.42 -2.84
N LEU A 280 10.26 -15.10 -3.61
CA LEU A 280 10.42 -15.61 -4.98
C LEU A 280 10.77 -17.10 -5.01
N SER A 281 11.41 -17.62 -3.97
CA SER A 281 11.76 -19.05 -3.87
C SER A 281 10.66 -19.92 -3.31
N LYS A 282 9.57 -19.32 -2.80
CA LYS A 282 8.41 -20.06 -2.31
C LYS A 282 7.89 -20.99 -3.40
N GLU A 283 7.74 -22.27 -3.04
CA GLU A 283 7.33 -23.34 -3.94
C GLU A 283 8.29 -23.63 -5.11
N GLY A 284 9.49 -23.04 -5.10
CA GLY A 284 10.48 -23.23 -6.13
C GLY A 284 11.15 -24.60 -6.07
N VAL A 285 11.44 -25.14 -7.25
CA VAL A 285 12.23 -26.36 -7.46
C VAL A 285 13.49 -25.98 -8.23
N TYR A 286 14.65 -26.25 -7.65
CA TYR A 286 15.94 -25.82 -8.17
C TYR A 286 16.87 -27.01 -8.36
N SER A 287 17.56 -27.04 -9.49
CA SER A 287 18.83 -27.75 -9.60
C SER A 287 19.93 -26.97 -8.88
N VAL A 288 20.83 -27.68 -8.22
CA VAL A 288 21.86 -27.08 -7.39
C VAL A 288 23.25 -27.45 -7.88
N SER A 289 24.14 -26.47 -7.97
CA SER A 289 25.57 -26.69 -8.21
C SER A 289 26.39 -26.09 -7.07
N GLY A 290 27.41 -26.82 -6.59
CA GLY A 290 28.25 -26.38 -5.47
C GLY A 290 27.75 -26.81 -4.08
N PHE A 291 26.82 -27.77 -4.02
CA PHE A 291 26.26 -28.32 -2.78
C PHE A 291 26.16 -29.86 -2.87
N GLU A 292 26.03 -30.58 -1.75
CA GLU A 292 25.94 -32.06 -1.73
C GLU A 292 24.64 -32.59 -2.37
N ALA A 293 23.54 -31.87 -2.18
CA ALA A 293 22.26 -32.12 -2.82
C ALA A 293 22.26 -31.62 -4.26
N GLN A 294 21.62 -32.39 -5.15
CA GLN A 294 21.45 -32.02 -6.56
C GLN A 294 20.17 -31.21 -6.79
N TYR A 295 19.19 -31.34 -5.89
CA TYR A 295 17.94 -30.57 -5.95
C TYR A 295 17.57 -29.94 -4.63
N PHE A 296 17.15 -28.68 -4.69
CA PHE A 296 16.58 -27.93 -3.58
C PHE A 296 15.11 -27.64 -3.87
N VAL A 297 14.24 -27.94 -2.93
CA VAL A 297 12.80 -27.67 -3.02
C VAL A 297 12.36 -26.87 -1.80
N ASN A 298 11.66 -25.76 -2.04
CA ASN A 298 11.01 -25.01 -0.97
C ASN A 298 9.56 -25.51 -0.84
N ALA A 299 9.27 -26.23 0.24
CA ALA A 299 7.95 -26.78 0.51
C ALA A 299 7.72 -26.95 2.01
N ASP A 300 6.47 -27.17 2.41
CA ASP A 300 6.12 -27.34 3.82
C ASP A 300 6.50 -28.72 4.38
N SER A 301 6.75 -29.70 3.50
CA SER A 301 7.13 -31.05 3.88
C SER A 301 7.95 -31.76 2.80
N GLY A 302 8.69 -32.80 3.20
CA GLY A 302 9.47 -33.61 2.27
C GLY A 302 8.61 -34.40 1.27
N SER A 303 7.41 -34.83 1.66
CA SER A 303 6.48 -35.51 0.75
C SER A 303 5.96 -34.57 -0.35
N ILE A 304 5.63 -33.32 0.00
CA ILE A 304 5.25 -32.29 -0.97
C ILE A 304 6.44 -31.97 -1.88
N ALA A 305 7.64 -31.86 -1.32
CA ALA A 305 8.86 -31.59 -2.10
C ALA A 305 9.12 -32.67 -3.18
N LEU A 306 9.07 -33.95 -2.81
CA LEU A 306 9.26 -35.05 -3.76
C LEU A 306 8.15 -35.10 -4.81
N ASN A 307 6.90 -34.86 -4.42
CA ASN A 307 5.78 -34.83 -5.37
C ASN A 307 5.94 -33.71 -6.40
N ARG A 308 6.37 -32.51 -5.97
CA ARG A 308 6.67 -31.40 -6.89
C ARG A 308 7.81 -31.74 -7.85
N LEU A 309 8.90 -32.28 -7.34
CA LEU A 309 10.04 -32.67 -8.17
C LEU A 309 9.67 -33.75 -9.20
N LYS A 310 8.88 -34.76 -8.81
CA LYS A 310 8.40 -35.82 -9.72
C LYS A 310 7.45 -35.32 -10.81
N LYS A 311 6.71 -34.23 -10.57
CA LYS A 311 5.89 -33.61 -11.63
C LYS A 311 6.75 -33.00 -12.74
N ILE A 312 7.93 -32.50 -12.40
CA ILE A 312 8.87 -31.87 -13.33
C ILE A 312 9.78 -32.91 -13.98
N ASP A 313 10.34 -33.81 -13.17
CA ASP A 313 11.18 -34.93 -13.61
C ASP A 313 10.52 -36.26 -13.21
N GLN A 314 9.68 -36.79 -14.11
CA GLN A 314 8.93 -38.02 -13.88
C GLN A 314 9.83 -39.26 -13.69
N ASN A 315 11.06 -39.20 -14.20
CA ASN A 315 12.06 -40.26 -14.11
C ASN A 315 13.18 -39.87 -13.13
N LEU A 316 12.82 -39.19 -12.04
CA LEU A 316 13.77 -38.76 -11.02
C LEU A 316 14.68 -39.93 -10.60
N ASP A 317 15.97 -39.78 -10.89
CA ASP A 317 16.98 -40.75 -10.53
C ASP A 317 17.03 -40.91 -8.99
N PRO A 318 16.75 -42.10 -8.44
CA PRO A 318 16.69 -42.33 -7.00
C PRO A 318 18.05 -42.20 -6.31
N THR A 319 19.15 -42.10 -7.05
CA THR A 319 20.48 -41.83 -6.51
C THR A 319 20.73 -40.34 -6.25
N LYS A 320 19.88 -39.45 -6.81
CA LYS A 320 20.03 -38.01 -6.61
C LYS A 320 19.52 -37.61 -5.23
N VAL A 321 20.32 -36.80 -4.56
CA VAL A 321 20.04 -36.25 -3.24
C VAL A 321 19.14 -35.02 -3.40
N VAL A 322 17.99 -35.07 -2.74
CA VAL A 322 17.00 -33.99 -2.70
C VAL A 322 17.02 -33.37 -1.32
N ALA A 323 16.98 -32.04 -1.25
CA ALA A 323 16.88 -31.32 0.00
C ALA A 323 15.67 -30.39 0.02
N LEU A 324 15.01 -30.33 1.18
CA LEU A 324 14.13 -29.23 1.53
C LEU A 324 15.00 -28.05 1.96
N PHE A 325 14.62 -26.84 1.57
CA PHE A 325 15.23 -25.64 2.14
C PHE A 325 14.18 -24.62 2.59
N ALA A 326 14.52 -23.89 3.64
CA ALA A 326 13.74 -22.77 4.14
C ALA A 326 14.68 -21.68 4.66
N ILE A 327 14.23 -20.43 4.60
CA ILE A 327 14.95 -19.32 5.21
C ILE A 327 14.38 -19.13 6.61
N LEU A 328 15.25 -19.21 7.60
CA LEU A 328 14.94 -18.86 8.98
C LEU A 328 15.33 -17.41 9.23
N ASN A 329 14.47 -16.71 9.96
CA ASN A 329 14.69 -15.34 10.39
C ASN A 329 14.59 -15.27 11.92
N ASP A 330 15.74 -15.22 12.60
CA ASP A 330 15.77 -14.99 14.04
C ASP A 330 15.76 -13.48 14.29
N ALA A 331 14.76 -12.97 14.99
CA ALA A 331 14.70 -11.57 15.46
C ALA A 331 14.83 -10.46 14.38
N GLY A 332 14.66 -10.75 13.09
CA GLY A 332 14.72 -9.75 12.01
C GLY A 332 16.13 -9.46 11.50
N THR A 333 17.15 -10.06 12.09
CA THR A 333 18.57 -9.82 11.84
C THR A 333 19.28 -11.18 12.00
N ASN A 334 20.05 -11.64 11.01
CA ASN A 334 20.67 -12.99 10.92
C ASN A 334 19.79 -14.04 10.22
N PHE A 335 19.69 -13.90 8.90
CA PHE A 335 19.01 -14.88 8.06
C PHE A 335 19.85 -16.15 7.95
N ARG A 336 19.23 -17.30 8.18
CA ARG A 336 19.86 -18.61 8.06
C ARG A 336 19.14 -19.43 7.02
N LEU A 337 19.90 -20.18 6.24
CA LEU A 337 19.33 -21.20 5.37
C LEU A 337 19.30 -22.53 6.12
N LYS A 338 18.09 -23.01 6.40
CA LYS A 338 17.86 -24.37 6.87
C LYS A 338 17.78 -25.30 5.67
N VAL A 339 18.56 -26.38 5.69
CA VAL A 339 18.57 -27.42 4.65
C VAL A 339 18.32 -28.77 5.30
N GLN A 340 17.37 -29.53 4.78
CA GLN A 340 17.03 -30.87 5.25
C GLN A 340 17.14 -31.87 4.10
N ILE A 341 18.10 -32.79 4.17
CA ILE A 341 18.26 -33.85 3.16
C ILE A 341 17.17 -34.89 3.33
N LEU A 342 16.53 -35.28 2.23
CA LEU A 342 15.40 -36.20 2.20
C LEU A 342 15.82 -37.58 1.71
N ASP A 343 15.21 -38.62 2.28
CA ASP A 343 15.15 -39.95 1.65
C ASP A 343 14.10 -40.00 0.54
N MET A 344 13.97 -41.14 -0.13
CA MET A 344 13.00 -41.37 -1.21
C MET A 344 11.53 -41.38 -0.78
N ASN A 345 11.27 -41.45 0.53
CA ASN A 345 9.93 -41.37 1.11
C ASN A 345 9.59 -39.95 1.60
N GLY A 346 10.55 -39.03 1.55
CA GLY A 346 10.40 -37.65 1.99
C GLY A 346 10.69 -37.45 3.49
N ASN A 347 11.33 -38.42 4.15
CA ASN A 347 11.76 -38.27 5.53
C ASN A 347 13.10 -37.54 5.58
N VAL A 348 13.28 -36.70 6.60
CA VAL A 348 14.53 -35.98 6.84
C VAL A 348 15.57 -36.95 7.38
N THR A 349 16.70 -37.07 6.67
CA THR A 349 17.85 -37.91 7.07
C THR A 349 18.98 -37.10 7.68
N LYS A 350 19.11 -35.83 7.29
CA LYS A 350 20.13 -34.89 7.78
C LYS A 350 19.56 -33.49 7.76
N GLU A 351 19.90 -32.68 8.76
CA GLU A 351 19.50 -31.28 8.86
C GLU A 351 20.72 -30.42 9.18
N ASP A 352 20.93 -29.37 8.38
CA ASP A 352 21.99 -28.39 8.56
C ASP A 352 21.42 -26.97 8.50
N SER A 353 22.11 -26.04 9.16
CA SER A 353 21.82 -24.60 9.08
C SER A 353 23.07 -23.83 8.70
N TYR A 354 22.92 -22.88 7.79
CA TYR A 354 23.99 -22.05 7.25
C TYR A 354 23.66 -20.58 7.42
N SER A 355 24.62 -19.76 7.83
CA SER A 355 24.41 -18.31 7.94
C SER A 355 24.50 -17.69 6.55
N LEU A 356 23.49 -16.93 6.14
CA LEU A 356 23.49 -16.26 4.84
C LEU A 356 24.43 -15.06 4.88
N VAL A 357 25.37 -15.02 3.94
CA VAL A 357 26.33 -13.92 3.78
C VAL A 357 25.86 -12.97 2.68
N SER A 358 25.41 -13.52 1.55
CA SER A 358 24.81 -12.72 0.47
C SER A 358 24.03 -13.57 -0.50
N ILE A 359 23.03 -12.95 -1.14
CA ILE A 359 22.30 -13.54 -2.26
C ILE A 359 22.39 -12.60 -3.46
N SER A 360 22.58 -13.16 -4.64
CA SER A 360 22.51 -12.41 -5.90
C SER A 360 21.71 -13.19 -6.91
N ALA A 361 21.02 -12.49 -7.79
CA ALA A 361 20.24 -13.09 -8.85
C ALA A 361 21.07 -13.22 -10.13
N GLU A 362 20.76 -14.24 -10.94
CA GLU A 362 21.21 -14.36 -12.32
C GLU A 362 20.08 -14.84 -13.22
N GLU A 363 20.22 -14.60 -14.53
CA GLU A 363 19.32 -15.16 -15.53
C GLU A 363 19.66 -16.64 -15.70
N SER A 364 18.67 -17.52 -15.50
CA SER A 364 18.86 -18.96 -15.59
C SER A 364 17.67 -19.57 -16.32
N GLY A 365 17.90 -19.95 -17.59
CA GLY A 365 16.82 -20.34 -18.50
C GLY A 365 15.84 -19.20 -18.76
N SER A 366 14.54 -19.50 -18.83
CA SER A 366 13.43 -18.54 -18.89
C SER A 366 12.92 -18.16 -17.48
N SER A 367 13.83 -17.99 -16.52
CA SER A 367 13.52 -17.67 -15.12
C SER A 367 14.69 -17.00 -14.40
N LEU A 368 14.54 -16.78 -13.10
CA LEU A 368 15.51 -16.14 -12.22
C LEU A 368 16.18 -17.18 -11.30
N GLY A 369 17.50 -17.34 -11.46
CA GLY A 369 18.34 -18.16 -10.60
C GLY A 369 19.04 -17.34 -9.52
N PHE A 370 19.60 -18.01 -8.52
CA PHE A 370 20.21 -17.36 -7.37
C PHE A 370 21.59 -17.94 -7.05
N LYS A 371 22.58 -17.08 -6.90
CA LYS A 371 23.86 -17.41 -6.27
C LYS A 371 23.76 -17.08 -4.80
N VAL A 372 23.86 -18.11 -3.98
CA VAL A 372 23.75 -18.02 -2.53
C VAL A 372 25.13 -18.26 -1.93
N LYS A 373 25.59 -17.28 -1.15
CA LYS A 373 26.83 -17.37 -0.38
C LYS A 373 26.49 -17.55 1.08
N THR A 374 27.05 -18.59 1.70
CA THR A 374 26.92 -18.85 3.13
C THR A 374 28.27 -18.74 3.84
N ASP A 375 28.26 -18.90 5.16
CA ASP A 375 29.46 -18.97 5.99
C ASP A 375 30.35 -20.20 5.69
N LYS A 376 29.78 -21.27 5.12
CA LYS A 376 30.50 -22.53 4.87
C LYS A 376 30.79 -22.78 3.39
N GLN A 377 29.88 -22.39 2.50
CA GLN A 377 30.00 -22.68 1.07
C GLN A 377 29.12 -21.77 0.20
N ASP A 378 29.44 -21.76 -1.09
CA ASP A 378 28.76 -20.98 -2.13
C ASP A 378 28.12 -21.97 -3.11
N PHE A 379 26.87 -21.72 -3.48
CA PHE A 379 26.15 -22.57 -4.44
C PHE A 379 25.19 -21.76 -5.30
N ILE A 380 24.74 -22.38 -6.39
CA ILE A 380 23.84 -21.78 -7.36
C ILE A 380 22.55 -22.58 -7.40
N LEU A 381 21.44 -21.88 -7.32
CA LEU A 381 20.08 -22.39 -7.48
C LEU A 381 19.59 -22.02 -8.87
N SER A 382 19.56 -23.00 -9.77
CA SER A 382 19.02 -22.85 -11.13
C SER A 382 17.60 -23.42 -11.17
N PRO A 383 16.57 -22.57 -11.36
CA PRO A 383 15.18 -23.00 -11.33
C PRO A 383 14.90 -24.01 -12.44
N LEU A 384 14.21 -25.10 -12.10
CA LEU A 384 13.71 -26.05 -13.11
C LEU A 384 12.44 -25.53 -13.80
N GLU A 385 11.70 -24.64 -13.14
CA GLU A 385 10.53 -23.94 -13.66
C GLU A 385 10.40 -22.57 -12.98
N THR A 386 9.73 -21.61 -13.63
CA THR A 386 9.45 -20.28 -13.04
C THR A 386 8.63 -20.41 -11.76
N THR A 387 8.93 -19.76 -10.65
CA THR A 387 8.11 -19.95 -9.44
C THR A 387 6.72 -19.29 -9.57
N PRO A 388 5.68 -19.73 -8.83
CA PRO A 388 4.35 -19.14 -8.92
C PRO A 388 4.35 -17.61 -8.70
N ASN A 389 5.14 -17.12 -7.75
CA ASN A 389 5.28 -15.69 -7.49
C ASN A 389 5.99 -14.94 -8.62
N LEU A 390 6.82 -15.59 -9.44
CA LEU A 390 7.36 -15.00 -10.67
C LEU A 390 6.39 -15.11 -11.86
N LEU A 391 5.42 -16.02 -11.82
CA LEU A 391 4.39 -16.20 -12.84
C LEU A 391 3.23 -15.21 -12.77
N ILE A 392 3.26 -14.22 -11.88
CA ILE A 392 2.22 -13.19 -11.80
C ILE A 392 2.38 -12.09 -12.86
N ALA A 393 3.55 -11.99 -13.49
CA ALA A 393 3.86 -10.94 -14.45
C ALA A 393 5.03 -11.27 -15.39
N GLY A 394 5.37 -10.28 -16.23
CA GLY A 394 6.53 -10.35 -17.12
C GLY A 394 6.39 -11.38 -18.23
N GLU A 395 7.52 -11.88 -18.70
CA GLU A 395 7.61 -12.81 -19.83
C GLU A 395 7.00 -14.18 -19.50
N GLY A 396 7.31 -14.74 -18.33
CA GLY A 396 6.74 -16.03 -17.90
C GLY A 396 5.20 -16.01 -17.82
N PHE A 397 4.61 -14.93 -17.30
CA PHE A 397 3.14 -14.80 -17.30
C PHE A 397 2.56 -14.65 -18.72
N LYS A 398 3.22 -13.90 -19.61
CA LYS A 398 2.78 -13.77 -21.01
C LYS A 398 2.82 -15.12 -21.73
N GLU A 399 3.84 -15.93 -21.51
CA GLU A 399 3.93 -17.29 -22.07
C GLU A 399 2.84 -18.19 -21.49
N TYR A 400 2.62 -18.13 -20.18
CA TYR A 400 1.52 -18.84 -19.54
C TYR A 400 0.16 -18.45 -20.13
N LEU A 401 -0.15 -17.16 -20.28
CA LEU A 401 -1.40 -16.69 -20.89
C LEU A 401 -1.56 -17.10 -22.37
N LYS A 402 -0.46 -17.27 -23.11
CA LYS A 402 -0.48 -17.79 -24.49
C LYS A 402 -0.84 -19.28 -24.53
N SER A 403 -0.46 -20.04 -23.50
CA SER A 403 -0.81 -21.47 -23.40
C SER A 403 -2.30 -21.71 -23.13
N ILE A 404 -2.98 -20.73 -22.53
CA ILE A 404 -4.43 -20.80 -22.28
C ILE A 404 -5.20 -20.68 -23.60
N PRO A 405 -6.15 -21.59 -23.91
CA PRO A 405 -6.97 -21.53 -25.13
C PRO A 405 -7.62 -20.17 -25.36
N GLY A 406 -7.73 -19.78 -26.64
CA GLY A 406 -8.36 -18.52 -27.06
C GLY A 406 -9.89 -18.54 -27.04
N ASP A 407 -10.49 -19.73 -27.01
CA ASP A 407 -11.93 -19.94 -26.86
C ASP A 407 -12.23 -20.44 -25.43
N TYR A 408 -13.12 -19.74 -24.72
CA TYR A 408 -13.51 -20.10 -23.36
C TYR A 408 -14.28 -21.43 -23.32
N LYS A 409 -14.91 -21.85 -24.43
CA LYS A 409 -15.63 -23.14 -24.49
C LYS A 409 -14.67 -24.32 -24.44
N ASP A 410 -13.49 -24.19 -25.04
CA ASP A 410 -12.43 -25.20 -24.93
C ASP A 410 -11.87 -25.29 -23.51
N ILE A 411 -11.85 -24.17 -22.78
CA ILE A 411 -11.46 -24.15 -21.37
C ILE A 411 -12.48 -24.93 -20.53
N ILE A 412 -13.77 -24.59 -20.66
CA ILE A 412 -14.87 -25.25 -19.91
C ILE A 412 -14.91 -26.76 -20.20
N LYS A 413 -14.73 -27.17 -21.45
CA LYS A 413 -14.83 -28.57 -21.86
C LYS A 413 -13.74 -29.46 -21.27
N ASN A 414 -12.53 -28.92 -21.08
CA ASN A 414 -11.33 -29.72 -20.79
C ASN A 414 -10.84 -29.58 -19.35
N ASN A 415 -11.53 -28.83 -18.50
CA ASN A 415 -11.10 -28.53 -17.13
C ASN A 415 -12.24 -28.73 -16.13
N ASP A 416 -11.92 -28.92 -14.85
CA ASP A 416 -12.92 -28.83 -13.80
C ASP A 416 -13.38 -27.38 -13.59
N TYR A 417 -14.46 -27.21 -12.81
CA TYR A 417 -15.11 -25.91 -12.64
C TYR A 417 -14.18 -24.83 -12.09
N GLU A 418 -13.42 -25.15 -11.04
CA GLU A 418 -12.45 -24.21 -10.46
C GLU A 418 -11.35 -23.85 -11.45
N LYS A 419 -10.70 -24.84 -12.08
CA LYS A 419 -9.65 -24.54 -13.05
C LYS A 419 -10.17 -23.73 -14.23
N ALA A 420 -11.38 -24.03 -14.71
CA ALA A 420 -12.02 -23.26 -15.77
C ALA A 420 -12.29 -21.81 -15.36
N LYS A 421 -12.82 -21.56 -14.15
CA LYS A 421 -13.00 -20.20 -13.58
C LYS A 421 -11.69 -19.42 -13.62
N MET A 422 -10.60 -19.98 -13.10
CA MET A 422 -9.29 -19.30 -13.05
C MET A 422 -8.78 -18.98 -14.46
N LEU A 423 -8.77 -19.97 -15.35
CA LEU A 423 -8.24 -19.79 -16.71
C LEU A 423 -9.05 -18.78 -17.52
N ILE A 424 -10.38 -18.77 -17.35
CA ILE A 424 -11.26 -17.76 -17.97
C ILE A 424 -10.98 -16.38 -17.40
N ALA A 425 -10.87 -16.24 -16.07
CA ALA A 425 -10.57 -14.97 -15.42
C ALA A 425 -9.24 -14.39 -15.94
N LEU A 426 -8.20 -15.21 -16.03
CA LEU A 426 -6.88 -14.82 -16.55
C LEU A 426 -6.89 -14.41 -18.03
N LYS A 427 -7.66 -15.12 -18.86
CA LYS A 427 -7.64 -14.93 -20.32
C LYS A 427 -8.57 -13.82 -20.80
N PHE A 428 -9.72 -13.68 -20.16
CA PHE A 428 -10.81 -12.82 -20.64
C PHE A 428 -11.22 -11.72 -19.65
N GLY A 429 -10.79 -11.82 -18.39
CA GLY A 429 -11.04 -10.82 -17.35
C GLY A 429 -10.10 -9.62 -17.45
N GLU A 430 -10.51 -8.53 -16.82
CA GLU A 430 -9.74 -7.30 -16.64
C GLU A 430 -9.18 -7.29 -15.22
N GLY A 431 -7.87 -7.16 -15.07
CA GLY A 431 -7.23 -7.24 -13.76
C GLY A 431 -5.77 -7.65 -13.82
N GLY A 432 -5.25 -8.11 -12.69
CA GLY A 432 -3.85 -8.47 -12.53
C GLY A 432 -3.52 -8.84 -11.08
N PHE A 433 -2.23 -8.78 -10.74
CA PHE A 433 -1.80 -8.95 -9.36
C PHE A 433 -2.01 -7.66 -8.57
N ASP A 434 -2.73 -7.74 -7.45
CA ASP A 434 -2.87 -6.67 -6.47
C ASP A 434 -1.78 -6.83 -5.40
N GLU A 435 -0.82 -5.90 -5.37
CA GLU A 435 0.33 -5.93 -4.46
C GLU A 435 -0.06 -5.81 -2.98
N LYS A 436 -1.19 -5.15 -2.68
CA LYS A 436 -1.65 -4.94 -1.30
C LYS A 436 -2.34 -6.17 -0.76
N LEU A 437 -3.17 -6.80 -1.60
CA LEU A 437 -3.87 -8.04 -1.24
C LEU A 437 -2.95 -9.26 -1.37
N GLY A 438 -1.87 -9.16 -2.15
CA GLY A 438 -1.00 -10.30 -2.48
C GLY A 438 -1.71 -11.38 -3.29
N LYS A 439 -2.77 -11.02 -4.01
CA LYS A 439 -3.62 -11.92 -4.78
C LYS A 439 -3.74 -11.48 -6.23
N MET A 440 -4.00 -12.45 -7.10
CA MET A 440 -4.49 -12.22 -8.45
C MET A 440 -5.96 -11.81 -8.35
N VAL A 441 -6.33 -10.64 -8.87
CA VAL A 441 -7.69 -10.11 -8.85
C VAL A 441 -8.12 -9.80 -10.28
N TYR A 442 -9.19 -10.45 -10.73
CA TYR A 442 -9.73 -10.30 -12.09
C TYR A 442 -11.22 -10.07 -12.07
N ILE A 443 -11.68 -9.18 -12.96
CA ILE A 443 -13.07 -8.80 -13.13
C ILE A 443 -13.55 -9.22 -14.52
N LEU A 444 -14.64 -9.98 -14.58
CA LEU A 444 -15.35 -10.30 -15.80
C LEU A 444 -16.66 -9.53 -15.84
N SER A 445 -16.68 -8.44 -16.62
CA SER A 445 -17.85 -7.55 -16.72
C SER A 445 -18.88 -8.03 -17.74
N ALA A 446 -20.16 -8.01 -17.37
CA ALA A 446 -21.29 -8.33 -18.25
C ALA A 446 -21.36 -7.38 -19.45
N SER A 447 -20.81 -6.16 -19.31
CA SER A 447 -20.82 -5.17 -20.38
C SER A 447 -20.04 -5.60 -21.63
N LYS A 448 -19.03 -6.46 -21.45
CA LYS A 448 -18.17 -6.96 -22.54
C LYS A 448 -18.20 -8.47 -22.69
N ARG A 449 -18.54 -9.20 -21.61
CA ARG A 449 -18.30 -10.64 -21.47
C ARG A 449 -19.52 -11.42 -20.96
N TYR A 450 -20.72 -10.89 -21.18
CA TYR A 450 -21.99 -11.53 -20.78
C TYR A 450 -22.04 -13.03 -21.07
N TRP A 451 -21.74 -13.43 -22.32
CA TRP A 451 -21.83 -14.85 -22.71
C TRP A 451 -20.86 -15.76 -21.96
N ILE A 452 -19.68 -15.25 -21.60
CA ILE A 452 -18.70 -16.00 -20.80
C ILE A 452 -19.21 -16.15 -19.36
N MET A 453 -19.76 -15.09 -18.77
CA MET A 453 -20.37 -15.14 -17.43
C MET A 453 -21.53 -16.13 -17.38
N LEU A 454 -22.38 -16.12 -18.40
CA LEU A 454 -23.52 -17.03 -18.51
C LEU A 454 -23.08 -18.49 -18.62
N ASP A 455 -22.08 -18.79 -19.44
CA ASP A 455 -21.60 -20.17 -19.60
C ASP A 455 -20.80 -20.64 -18.39
N LEU A 456 -20.09 -19.76 -17.68
CA LEU A 456 -19.52 -20.07 -16.36
C LEU A 456 -20.60 -20.42 -15.35
N PHE A 457 -21.65 -19.61 -15.24
CA PHE A 457 -22.81 -19.91 -14.38
C PHE A 457 -23.41 -21.28 -14.74
N ARG A 458 -23.67 -21.54 -16.03
CA ARG A 458 -24.26 -22.82 -16.48
C ARG A 458 -23.35 -24.04 -16.29
N PHE A 459 -22.03 -23.85 -16.27
CA PHE A 459 -21.06 -24.91 -16.07
C PHE A 459 -20.92 -25.30 -14.59
N ASN A 460 -21.44 -24.49 -13.68
CA ASN A 460 -21.38 -24.77 -12.25
C ASN A 460 -22.08 -26.11 -11.91
N PRO A 461 -21.48 -26.97 -11.05
CA PRO A 461 -22.06 -28.25 -10.66
C PRO A 461 -23.46 -28.15 -10.02
N ASN A 462 -23.78 -27.04 -9.35
CA ASN A 462 -25.07 -26.79 -8.70
C ASN A 462 -26.15 -26.27 -9.68
N VAL A 463 -25.80 -26.07 -10.96
CA VAL A 463 -26.70 -25.54 -11.99
C VAL A 463 -27.12 -26.67 -12.94
N LYS A 464 -28.37 -27.10 -12.84
CA LYS A 464 -28.94 -28.15 -13.71
C LYS A 464 -29.67 -27.51 -14.89
N ARG A 465 -29.44 -28.03 -16.09
CA ARG A 465 -30.09 -27.55 -17.32
C ARG A 465 -31.29 -28.43 -17.65
N SER A 466 -32.46 -27.80 -17.78
CA SER A 466 -33.67 -28.45 -18.31
C SER A 466 -33.80 -28.25 -19.83
N THR A 467 -33.38 -27.08 -20.31
CA THR A 467 -33.25 -26.71 -21.71
C THR A 467 -31.97 -25.88 -21.89
N ASP A 468 -31.67 -25.47 -23.12
CA ASP A 468 -30.54 -24.57 -23.37
C ASP A 468 -30.69 -23.22 -22.64
N TYR A 469 -31.92 -22.79 -22.41
CA TYR A 469 -32.28 -21.46 -21.90
C TYR A 469 -32.92 -21.47 -20.51
N SER A 470 -33.05 -22.63 -19.86
CA SER A 470 -33.66 -22.72 -18.54
C SER A 470 -33.23 -23.95 -17.75
N GLY A 471 -33.38 -23.89 -16.43
CA GLY A 471 -33.07 -25.02 -15.57
C GLY A 471 -33.36 -24.76 -14.11
N THR A 472 -32.71 -25.53 -13.25
CA THR A 472 -32.87 -25.49 -11.80
C THR A 472 -31.53 -25.28 -11.11
N LEU A 473 -31.59 -24.80 -9.87
CA LEU A 473 -30.42 -24.62 -9.00
C LEU A 473 -30.57 -25.57 -7.81
N GLU A 474 -29.50 -26.30 -7.49
CA GLU A 474 -29.47 -27.12 -6.27
C GLU A 474 -28.97 -26.26 -5.11
N THR A 475 -29.87 -25.49 -4.50
CA THR A 475 -29.50 -24.54 -3.45
C THR A 475 -30.51 -24.45 -2.30
N SER A 476 -29.96 -24.49 -1.09
CA SER A 476 -30.61 -24.00 0.13
C SER A 476 -29.52 -23.35 0.98
N PHE A 477 -29.52 -22.01 1.07
CA PHE A 477 -28.50 -21.28 1.82
C PHE A 477 -29.13 -20.09 2.57
N SER A 478 -28.46 -19.69 3.64
CA SER A 478 -28.79 -18.52 4.46
C SER A 478 -27.92 -17.36 4.02
N VAL A 479 -28.50 -16.21 3.70
CA VAL A 479 -27.74 -14.99 3.41
C VAL A 479 -27.24 -14.36 4.70
N ASP A 480 -28.07 -14.42 5.75
CA ASP A 480 -27.76 -14.00 7.12
C ASP A 480 -28.55 -14.89 8.11
N GLU A 481 -28.39 -14.69 9.42
CA GLU A 481 -29.13 -15.46 10.43
C GLU A 481 -30.65 -15.40 10.22
N SER A 482 -31.18 -14.28 9.73
CA SER A 482 -32.61 -14.05 9.57
C SER A 482 -33.20 -14.49 8.23
N ASN A 483 -32.42 -14.62 7.16
CA ASN A 483 -32.91 -14.76 5.77
C ASN A 483 -32.38 -16.02 5.07
N CYS A 484 -33.31 -16.88 4.67
CA CYS A 484 -33.12 -18.13 3.96
C CYS A 484 -33.61 -17.97 2.52
N ILE A 485 -32.81 -18.41 1.56
CA ILE A 485 -33.21 -18.45 0.14
C ILE A 485 -33.36 -19.91 -0.28
N SER A 486 -34.54 -20.28 -0.77
CA SER A 486 -34.75 -21.52 -1.52
C SER A 486 -35.03 -21.18 -2.97
N THR A 487 -34.01 -21.31 -3.82
CA THR A 487 -34.10 -21.00 -5.25
C THR A 487 -34.51 -22.25 -6.03
N SER A 488 -35.33 -22.10 -7.07
CA SER A 488 -35.82 -23.28 -7.80
C SER A 488 -35.43 -23.28 -9.27
N LYS A 489 -35.35 -22.11 -9.93
CA LYS A 489 -35.24 -22.03 -11.39
C LYS A 489 -34.38 -20.87 -11.87
N TRP A 490 -33.78 -21.06 -13.03
CA TRP A 490 -33.15 -19.98 -13.81
C TRP A 490 -33.68 -20.02 -15.24
N ARG A 491 -33.72 -18.87 -15.91
CA ARG A 491 -34.02 -18.76 -17.34
C ARG A 491 -33.23 -17.64 -18.00
N GLN A 492 -33.00 -17.77 -19.30
CA GLN A 492 -32.19 -16.83 -20.08
C GLN A 492 -32.92 -16.36 -21.36
N PRO A 493 -33.88 -15.42 -21.27
CA PRO A 493 -34.41 -14.74 -22.45
C PRO A 493 -33.37 -13.74 -23.00
N LYS A 494 -33.11 -13.77 -24.32
CA LYS A 494 -32.50 -12.65 -25.08
C LYS A 494 -31.36 -11.87 -24.39
N GLY A 495 -30.34 -12.56 -23.87
CA GLY A 495 -29.18 -11.87 -23.28
C GLY A 495 -29.38 -11.37 -21.85
N GLU A 496 -30.39 -11.86 -21.14
CA GLU A 496 -30.68 -11.55 -19.74
C GLU A 496 -30.71 -12.86 -18.93
N LEU A 497 -30.11 -12.91 -17.74
CA LEU A 497 -30.26 -14.03 -16.81
C LEU A 497 -31.25 -13.67 -15.72
N TYR A 498 -32.32 -14.45 -15.59
CA TYR A 498 -33.29 -14.36 -14.49
C TYR A 498 -33.16 -15.56 -13.57
N ILE A 499 -33.33 -15.30 -12.28
CA ILE A 499 -33.42 -16.34 -11.26
C ILE A 499 -34.76 -16.18 -10.53
N THR A 500 -35.45 -17.31 -10.36
CA THR A 500 -36.71 -17.41 -9.61
C THR A 500 -36.47 -18.17 -8.32
N GLY A 501 -36.83 -17.56 -7.19
CA GLY A 501 -36.62 -18.13 -5.86
C GLY A 501 -37.63 -17.64 -4.84
N ILE A 502 -37.56 -18.21 -3.64
CA ILE A 502 -38.38 -17.86 -2.49
C ILE A 502 -37.44 -17.31 -1.41
N GLU A 503 -37.65 -16.05 -1.03
CA GLU A 503 -36.97 -15.41 0.10
C GLU A 503 -37.83 -15.60 1.35
N ARG A 504 -37.30 -16.26 2.39
CA ARG A 504 -38.05 -16.56 3.63
C ARG A 504 -37.20 -16.27 4.85
N SER A 505 -37.81 -15.99 6.00
CA SER A 505 -37.04 -15.93 7.24
C SER A 505 -36.64 -17.33 7.71
N CYS A 506 -35.38 -17.54 8.10
CA CYS A 506 -34.92 -18.84 8.60
C CYS A 506 -35.53 -19.22 9.96
N TYR A 507 -36.04 -18.25 10.72
CA TYR A 507 -36.55 -18.42 12.07
C TYR A 507 -38.05 -18.14 12.21
N SER A 508 -38.80 -18.00 11.10
CA SER A 508 -40.25 -17.82 11.21
C SER A 508 -40.95 -19.16 11.40
N ASP A 509 -41.54 -19.37 12.59
CA ASP A 509 -42.46 -20.47 12.88
C ASP A 509 -43.83 -20.33 12.19
N TYR A 510 -44.03 -19.26 11.41
CA TYR A 510 -45.27 -18.98 10.70
C TYR A 510 -45.18 -19.50 9.26
N GLU A 511 -46.17 -20.31 8.87
CA GLU A 511 -46.42 -20.69 7.47
C GLU A 511 -46.96 -19.48 6.70
N GLU A 512 -46.10 -18.52 6.36
CA GLU A 512 -46.43 -17.51 5.35
C GLU A 512 -46.48 -18.19 3.97
N GLU A 513 -47.55 -17.96 3.20
CA GLU A 513 -47.60 -18.33 1.77
C GLU A 513 -46.59 -17.46 1.01
N VAL A 514 -45.32 -17.88 1.00
CA VAL A 514 -44.27 -17.12 0.32
C VAL A 514 -44.36 -17.35 -1.19
N THR A 515 -44.69 -16.29 -1.92
CA THR A 515 -44.73 -16.33 -3.39
C THR A 515 -43.32 -16.26 -3.98
N PRO A 516 -43.01 -17.04 -5.03
CA PRO A 516 -41.73 -16.93 -5.72
C PRO A 516 -41.56 -15.55 -6.34
N GLU A 517 -40.42 -14.92 -6.11
CA GLU A 517 -39.99 -13.70 -6.81
C GLU A 517 -39.03 -14.08 -7.95
N GLU A 518 -39.01 -13.26 -9.00
CA GLU A 518 -38.11 -13.44 -10.13
C GLU A 518 -37.35 -12.14 -10.40
N THR A 519 -36.02 -12.24 -10.40
CA THR A 519 -35.13 -11.08 -10.52
C THR A 519 -34.15 -11.27 -11.67
N MET A 520 -33.94 -10.22 -12.46
CA MET A 520 -32.88 -10.17 -13.46
C MET A 520 -31.54 -9.95 -12.76
N CYS A 521 -30.64 -10.93 -12.82
CA CYS A 521 -29.38 -10.89 -12.09
C CYS A 521 -28.25 -10.22 -12.86
N PHE A 522 -28.14 -10.48 -14.15
CA PHE A 522 -27.25 -9.75 -15.05
C PHE A 522 -27.70 -9.89 -16.50
N TYR A 523 -27.29 -8.95 -17.35
CA TYR A 523 -27.70 -8.87 -18.76
C TYR A 523 -26.58 -8.31 -19.64
N GLU A 524 -26.69 -8.53 -20.95
CA GLU A 524 -25.74 -8.04 -21.95
C GLU A 524 -25.67 -6.51 -21.94
N ASN A 525 -24.46 -5.94 -21.89
CA ASN A 525 -24.22 -4.50 -21.69
C ASN A 525 -24.54 -3.97 -20.27
N GLY A 526 -24.87 -4.84 -19.30
CA GLY A 526 -25.08 -4.45 -17.90
C GLY A 526 -23.78 -4.12 -17.15
N SER A 527 -23.90 -3.44 -16.00
CA SER A 527 -22.77 -3.06 -15.14
C SER A 527 -22.31 -4.15 -14.18
N MET A 528 -23.03 -5.28 -14.11
CA MET A 528 -22.73 -6.39 -13.21
C MET A 528 -21.43 -7.09 -13.62
N PHE A 529 -20.68 -7.61 -12.67
CA PHE A 529 -19.42 -8.29 -12.92
C PHE A 529 -19.17 -9.44 -11.95
N PHE A 530 -18.38 -10.42 -12.40
CA PHE A 530 -17.80 -11.45 -11.56
C PHE A 530 -16.39 -11.05 -11.18
N GLN A 531 -16.07 -11.07 -9.89
CA GLN A 531 -14.70 -10.87 -9.40
C GLN A 531 -14.14 -12.20 -8.89
N PHE A 532 -12.93 -12.52 -9.34
CA PHE A 532 -12.20 -13.72 -8.98
C PHE A 532 -10.91 -13.32 -8.28
N GLU A 533 -10.66 -13.90 -7.10
CA GLU A 533 -9.42 -13.70 -6.35
C GLU A 533 -8.77 -15.05 -6.04
N PHE A 534 -7.46 -15.14 -6.26
CA PHE A 534 -6.70 -16.35 -5.94
C PHE A 534 -5.23 -16.01 -5.68
N SER A 535 -4.53 -16.83 -4.90
CA SER A 535 -3.09 -16.64 -4.68
C SER A 535 -2.29 -17.04 -5.91
N PRO A 536 -1.06 -16.49 -6.10
CA PRO A 536 -0.18 -16.89 -7.20
C PRO A 536 0.09 -18.40 -7.28
N SER A 537 0.11 -19.10 -6.14
CA SER A 537 0.25 -20.56 -6.04
C SER A 537 -0.79 -21.32 -6.89
N GLU A 538 -2.00 -20.78 -6.99
CA GLU A 538 -3.13 -21.43 -7.66
C GLU A 538 -2.94 -21.52 -9.18
N LEU A 539 -2.09 -20.67 -9.77
CA LEU A 539 -1.78 -20.68 -11.21
C LEU A 539 -1.34 -22.08 -11.69
N ARG A 540 -0.68 -22.86 -10.83
CA ARG A 540 -0.21 -24.21 -11.12
C ARG A 540 -0.96 -25.33 -10.43
N ALA A 541 -1.95 -25.00 -9.58
CA ALA A 541 -2.75 -26.02 -8.94
C ALA A 541 -3.58 -26.78 -9.99
N ASP A 542 -3.62 -28.11 -9.84
CA ASP A 542 -4.55 -28.94 -10.64
C ASP A 542 -6.00 -28.64 -10.25
N LYS A 543 -6.22 -28.30 -8.97
CA LYS A 543 -7.50 -27.91 -8.38
C LYS A 543 -7.33 -26.59 -7.62
N PRO A 544 -7.41 -25.43 -8.31
CA PRO A 544 -7.17 -24.15 -7.68
C PRO A 544 -8.30 -23.78 -6.70
N SER A 545 -7.95 -23.07 -5.63
CA SER A 545 -8.93 -22.42 -4.74
C SER A 545 -9.16 -20.98 -5.19
N ILE A 546 -10.40 -20.63 -5.52
CA ILE A 546 -10.75 -19.32 -6.07
C ILE A 546 -11.85 -18.71 -5.22
N ASP A 547 -11.55 -17.55 -4.63
CA ASP A 547 -12.55 -16.73 -3.98
C ASP A 547 -13.36 -16.00 -5.06
N PHE A 548 -14.67 -16.14 -5.02
CA PHE A 548 -15.59 -15.50 -5.95
C PHE A 548 -16.33 -14.35 -5.27
N LYS A 549 -16.56 -13.25 -5.99
CA LYS A 549 -17.35 -12.11 -5.54
C LYS A 549 -18.34 -11.67 -6.62
N PHE A 550 -19.61 -11.55 -6.23
CA PHE A 550 -20.71 -11.03 -7.04
C PHE A 550 -21.63 -10.19 -6.15
N GLU A 551 -21.49 -8.87 -6.25
CA GLU A 551 -22.31 -7.93 -5.49
C GLU A 551 -23.69 -7.77 -6.13
N ASN A 552 -24.71 -8.34 -5.50
CA ASN A 552 -26.11 -8.15 -5.87
C ASN A 552 -26.99 -8.28 -4.61
N SER A 553 -28.28 -8.00 -4.74
CA SER A 553 -29.26 -8.09 -3.65
C SER A 553 -30.38 -9.10 -3.96
N GLY A 554 -31.06 -9.55 -2.92
CA GLY A 554 -32.18 -10.47 -3.02
C GLY A 554 -31.78 -11.82 -3.64
N ILE A 555 -32.70 -12.44 -4.39
CA ILE A 555 -32.53 -13.76 -5.00
C ILE A 555 -31.21 -13.91 -5.79
N CYS A 556 -30.73 -12.84 -6.43
CA CYS A 556 -29.53 -12.90 -7.26
C CYS A 556 -28.23 -13.12 -6.48
N GLN A 557 -28.25 -12.95 -5.15
CA GLN A 557 -27.14 -13.33 -4.27
C GLN A 557 -26.83 -14.83 -4.34
N VAL A 558 -27.75 -15.68 -4.79
CA VAL A 558 -27.45 -17.12 -5.01
C VAL A 558 -26.21 -17.34 -5.86
N ILE A 559 -25.95 -16.45 -6.83
CA ILE A 559 -24.78 -16.55 -7.70
C ILE A 559 -23.49 -16.48 -6.87
N GLN A 560 -23.42 -15.61 -5.85
CA GLN A 560 -22.30 -15.51 -4.91
C GLN A 560 -22.06 -16.81 -4.12
N HIS A 561 -23.12 -17.58 -3.84
CA HIS A 561 -23.02 -18.74 -2.96
C HIS A 561 -22.75 -20.05 -3.72
N ILE A 562 -23.19 -20.14 -4.98
CA ILE A 562 -22.97 -21.36 -5.77
C ILE A 562 -21.65 -21.32 -6.54
N MET A 563 -21.20 -20.13 -6.95
CA MET A 563 -19.98 -19.94 -7.72
C MET A 563 -18.78 -19.80 -6.82
#